data_AF-A0A843C3L7-F1
#
_entry.id   AF-A0A843C3L7-F1
#
_cell.length_a   1.000
_cell.length_b   1.000
_cell.length_c   1.000
_cell.angle_alpha   90.00
_cell.angle_beta   90.00
_cell.angle_gamma   90.00
#
_symmetry.space_group_name_H-M   'P 1'
#
loop_
_entity.id
_entity.type
_entity.pdbx_description
1 polymer ?
#
loop_
_entity_poly.entity_id
_entity_poly.type
_entity_poly.pdbx_seq_one_letter_code
_entity_poly.pdbx_strand_id
1 'polypeptide(L)' 'MNNLSMKYVTPLRLKILMFMFFGTGILGIVVGLRVAPPQGTLMITFMGVINLCLGGFFGWVLLTQKPKLDDKRKKKHNDN' A
#
# COMPACT_ATOMS: atom_id res chain seq x y z
N MET A 1 7.15 25.37 -19.19
CA MET A 1 6.11 25.11 -18.16
C MET A 1 6.09 23.61 -17.89
N ASN A 2 6.54 23.20 -16.70
CA ASN A 2 6.71 21.78 -16.37
C ASN A 2 5.32 21.15 -16.16
N ASN A 3 5.01 20.14 -16.97
CA ASN A 3 3.77 19.38 -16.96
C ASN A 3 3.70 18.48 -15.70
N LEU A 4 3.31 19.04 -14.56
CA LEU A 4 2.97 18.26 -13.35
C LEU A 4 1.55 17.73 -13.48
N SER A 5 1.34 16.85 -14.47
CA SER A 5 0.16 16.01 -14.53
C SER A 5 0.20 15.07 -13.32
N MET A 6 -0.70 15.29 -12.34
CA MET A 6 -0.81 14.40 -11.19
C MET A 6 -1.09 12.98 -11.68
N LYS A 7 -0.04 12.16 -11.65
CA LYS A 7 0.00 10.83 -12.24
C LYS A 7 -0.99 9.94 -11.48
N TYR A 8 -2.04 9.53 -12.18
CA TYR A 8 -3.06 8.65 -11.62
C TYR A 8 -2.39 7.37 -11.07
N VAL A 9 -2.49 7.18 -9.75
CA VAL A 9 -1.92 6.00 -9.10
C VAL A 9 -2.90 4.85 -9.32
N THR A 10 -2.54 3.94 -10.22
CA THR A 10 -3.32 2.75 -10.51
C THR A 10 -3.58 1.94 -9.22
N PRO A 11 -4.82 1.49 -8.95
CA PRO A 11 -5.15 0.74 -7.73
C PRO A 11 -4.29 -0.52 -7.57
N LEU A 12 -3.80 -1.10 -8.67
CA LEU A 12 -2.87 -2.22 -8.69
C LEU A 12 -1.55 -1.91 -7.94
N ARG A 13 -0.99 -0.71 -8.10
CA ARG A 13 0.28 -0.34 -7.45
C ARG A 13 0.11 -0.20 -5.94
N LEU A 14 -1.00 0.38 -5.50
CA LEU A 14 -1.32 0.48 -4.07
C LEU A 14 -1.54 -0.91 -3.44
N LYS A 15 -2.19 -1.81 -4.18
CA LYS A 15 -2.43 -3.19 -3.76
C LYS A 15 -1.12 -3.96 -3.59
N ILE A 16 -0.22 -3.85 -4.58
CA ILE A 16 1.12 -4.47 -4.51
C ILE A 16 1.92 -3.87 -3.34
N LEU A 17 1.90 -2.54 -3.17
CA LEU A 17 2.58 -1.86 -2.08
C LEU A 17 2.08 -2.33 -0.71
N MET A 18 0.75 -2.46 -0.55
CA MET A 18 0.12 -3.00 0.64
C MET A 18 0.61 -4.43 0.93
N PHE A 19 0.57 -5.33 -0.06
CA PHE A 19 1.03 -6.72 0.12
C PHE A 19 2.53 -6.79 0.46
N MET A 20 3.37 -5.95 -0.13
CA MET A 20 4.80 -5.89 0.20
C MET A 20 5.00 -5.47 1.66
N PHE A 21 4.34 -4.42 2.13
CA PHE A 21 4.46 -4.00 3.54
C PHE A 21 3.90 -5.04 4.51
N PHE A 22 2.74 -5.65 4.23
CA PHE A 22 2.18 -6.72 5.06
C PHE A 22 3.08 -7.96 5.12
N GLY A 23 3.57 -8.43 3.96
CA GLY A 23 4.44 -9.60 3.89
C GLY A 23 5.76 -9.37 4.63
N THR A 24 6.38 -8.21 4.41
CA THR A 24 7.64 -7.85 5.07
C THR A 24 7.44 -7.62 6.56
N GLY A 25 6.32 -7.03 6.98
CA GLY A 25 5.97 -6.83 8.39
C GLY A 25 5.75 -8.13 9.15
N ILE A 26 4.97 -9.07 8.58
CA ILE A 26 4.75 -10.40 9.16
C ILE A 26 6.07 -11.16 9.26
N LEU A 27 6.87 -11.19 8.19
CA LEU A 27 8.18 -11.83 8.22
C LEU A 27 9.12 -11.18 9.24
N GLY A 28 9.12 -9.85 9.33
CA GLY A 28 9.92 -9.11 10.30
C GLY A 28 9.57 -9.46 11.75
N ILE A 29 8.28 -9.62 12.07
CA ILE A 29 7.83 -10.06 13.40
C ILE A 29 8.27 -11.50 13.68
N VAL A 30 8.07 -12.41 12.72
CA VAL A 30 8.45 -13.83 12.88
C VAL A 30 9.96 -13.97 13.08
N VAL A 31 10.76 -13.31 12.24
CA VAL A 31 12.23 -13.30 12.34
C VAL A 31 12.68 -12.63 13.63
N GLY A 32 12.07 -11.50 14.00
CA GLY A 32 12.34 -10.80 15.24
C GLY A 32 12.16 -11.70 16.46
N LEU A 33 11.05 -12.44 16.53
CA LEU A 33 10.74 -13.28 17.70
C LEU A 33 11.44 -14.64 17.71
N ARG A 34 11.77 -15.21 16.54
CA ARG A 34 12.29 -16.60 16.44
C ARG A 34 13.77 -16.71 16.11
N VAL A 35 14.34 -15.72 15.44
CA VAL A 35 15.69 -15.81 14.85
C VAL A 35 16.61 -14.73 15.38
N ALA A 36 16.08 -13.56 15.74
CA ALA A 36 16.92 -12.45 16.20
C ALA A 36 17.52 -12.71 17.59
N PRO A 37 18.76 -12.27 17.84
CA PRO A 37 19.36 -12.30 19.17
C PRO A 37 18.58 -11.43 20.16
N PRO A 38 18.63 -11.71 21.48
CA PRO A 38 17.81 -11.02 22.50
C PRO A 38 17.94 -9.50 22.51
N GLN A 39 19.10 -8.98 22.12
CA GLN A 39 19.39 -7.55 22.06
C GLN A 39 18.73 -6.86 20.85
N GLY A 40 18.48 -7.61 19.76
CA GLY A 40 17.89 -7.10 18.52
C GLY A 40 16.43 -7.51 18.30
N THR A 41 15.91 -8.45 19.10
CA THR A 41 14.53 -8.96 18.97
C THR A 41 13.49 -7.86 19.07
N LEU A 42 13.66 -6.92 20.02
CA LEU A 42 12.74 -5.81 20.21
C LEU A 42 12.76 -4.86 19.02
N MET A 43 13.94 -4.47 18.52
CA MET A 43 14.05 -3.59 17.37
C MET A 43 13.45 -4.21 16.10
N ILE A 44 13.78 -5.47 15.80
CA ILE A 44 13.32 -6.14 14.58
C ILE A 44 11.80 -6.39 14.63
N THR A 45 11.30 -6.84 15.79
CA THR A 45 9.86 -7.02 15.99
C THR A 45 9.12 -5.68 15.89
N PHE A 46 9.65 -4.61 16.50
CA PHE A 46 9.04 -3.28 16.44
C PHE A 46 9.02 -2.71 15.02
N MET A 47 10.10 -2.91 14.26
CA MET A 47 10.18 -2.57 12.84
C MET A 47 9.13 -3.34 12.03
N GLY A 48 8.92 -4.63 12.32
CA GLY A 48 7.87 -5.44 11.71
C GLY A 48 6.46 -4.96 12.04
N VAL A 49 6.20 -4.57 13.29
CA VAL A 49 4.91 -3.99 13.73
C VAL A 49 4.63 -2.67 13.02
N ILE A 50 5.59 -1.76 12.94
CA ILE A 50 5.45 -0.49 12.21
C ILE A 50 5.09 -0.77 10.74
N ASN A 51 5.76 -1.74 10.12
CA ASN A 51 5.52 -2.11 8.74
C ASN A 51 4.10 -2.69 8.52
N LEU A 52 3.61 -3.46 9.50
CA LEU A 52 2.24 -3.99 9.51
C LEU A 52 1.19 -2.87 9.69
N CYS A 53 1.47 -1.87 10.55
CA CYS A 53 0.64 -0.68 10.69
C CYS A 53 0.58 0.16 9.40
N LEU A 54 1.71 0.36 8.73
CA LEU A 54 1.74 1.04 7.42
C LEU A 54 0.94 0.25 6.38
N GLY A 55 1.12 -1.07 6.30
CA GLY A 55 0.33 -1.94 5.43
C GLY A 55 -1.18 -1.84 5.71
N GLY A 56 -1.58 -1.81 6.99
CA GLY A 56 -2.97 -1.60 7.42
C GLY A 56 -3.51 -0.22 7.03
N PHE A 57 -2.72 0.83 7.21
CA PHE A 57 -3.06 2.18 6.80
C PHE A 57 -3.25 2.30 5.29
N PHE A 58 -2.36 1.72 4.48
CA PHE A 58 -2.53 1.67 3.02
C PHE A 58 -3.74 0.84 2.59
N GLY A 59 -4.04 -0.25 3.32
CA GLY A 59 -5.27 -1.02 3.13
C GLY A 59 -6.53 -0.20 3.42
N TRP A 60 -6.54 0.55 4.52
CA TRP A 60 -7.61 1.49 4.85
C TRP A 60 -7.79 2.57 3.77
N VAL A 61 -6.69 3.14 3.27
CA VAL A 61 -6.71 4.10 2.16
C VAL A 61 -7.25 3.45 0.89
N LEU A 62 -6.86 2.21 0.57
CA LEU A 62 -7.37 1.47 -0.59
C LEU A 62 -8.87 1.16 -0.48
N LEU A 63 -9.37 0.86 0.72
CA LEU A 63 -10.79 0.63 0.97
C LEU A 63 -11.60 1.94 0.94
N THR A 64 -11.02 3.05 1.40
CA THR A 64 -11.66 4.37 1.44
C THR A 64 -11.56 5.12 0.11
N GLN A 65 -10.66 4.69 -0.78
CA GLN A 65 -10.64 5.13 -2.16
C GLN A 65 -11.98 4.74 -2.79
N LYS A 66 -12.86 5.75 -2.96
CA LYS A 66 -14.00 5.62 -3.87
C LYS A 66 -13.42 5.09 -5.18
N PRO A 67 -13.92 3.97 -5.73
CA PRO A 67 -13.49 3.54 -7.05
C PRO A 67 -13.58 4.77 -7.94
N LYS A 68 -12.56 5.04 -8.76
CA LYS A 68 -12.81 5.92 -9.90
C LYS A 68 -14.05 5.31 -10.52
N LEU A 69 -15.18 6.01 -10.43
CA LEU A 69 -16.20 5.87 -11.44
C LEU A 69 -15.38 6.06 -12.71
N ASP A 70 -15.05 4.92 -13.33
CA ASP A 70 -14.62 4.85 -14.71
C ASP A 70 -15.54 5.85 -15.38
N ASP A 71 -14.95 6.99 -15.77
CA ASP A 71 -15.68 8.16 -16.20
C ASP A 71 -16.33 7.78 -17.53
N LYS A 72 -17.42 7.03 -17.46
CA LYS A 72 -18.31 6.70 -18.57
C LYS A 72 -19.02 7.96 -19.05
N ARG A 73 -18.67 9.15 -18.54
CA ARG A 73 -19.17 10.46 -18.94
C ARG A 73 -18.30 11.14 -20.00
N LYS A 74 -17.48 10.40 -20.74
CA LYS A 74 -16.94 10.82 -22.06
C LYS A 74 -17.19 9.82 -23.20
N LYS A 75 -18.22 8.97 -23.11
CA LYS A 75 -18.83 8.32 -24.29
C LYS A 75 -20.21 8.94 -24.56
N LYS A 76 -20.20 10.08 -25.24
CA LYS A 76 -21.21 10.48 -26.24
C LYS A 76 -20.78 11.80 -26.85
N HIS A 77 -20.12 11.72 -28.01
CA HIS A 77 -20.53 12.57 -29.12
C HIS A 77 -20.57 11.65 -30.33
N ASN A 78 -21.74 11.06 -30.55
CA ASN A 78 -22.12 10.53 -31.84
C ASN A 78 -23.03 11.58 -32.47
N ASP A 79 -23.00 11.62 -33.81
CA ASP A 79 -23.92 12.28 -34.74
C ASP A 79 -23.59 13.74 -35.08
N ASN A 80 -22.76 13.95 -36.11
CA ASN A 80 -23.22 14.16 -37.50
C ASN A 80 -22.05 14.10 -38.50
#